data_AF-A0A127SA71-F1
#
_entry.id   AF-A0A127SA71-F1
#
_cell.length_a   1.000
_cell.length_b   1.000
_cell.length_c   1.000
_cell.angle_alpha   90.00
_cell.angle_beta   90.00
_cell.angle_gamma   90.00
#
_symmetry.space_group_name_H-M   'P 1'
#
loop_
_entity.id
_entity.type
_entity.pdbx_description
1 polymer ?
#
loop_
_entity_poly.entity_id
_entity_poly.type
_entity_poly.pdbx_seq_one_letter_code
_entity_poly.pdbx_strand_id
1 'polypeptide(L)' 'GRVTINGTIAQFSCKLSVTKAIWDAKGNRAKGRSKEANEVNFALDNIKAQIA' A
#
# COMPACT_ATOMS: atom_id res chain seq x y z
N GLY A 1 -3.56 -9.27 9.37
CA GLY A 1 -3.12 -9.48 10.75
C GLY A 1 -3.97 -8.63 11.66
N ARG A 2 -4.35 -9.17 12.82
CA ARG A 2 -5.08 -8.45 13.87
C ARG A 2 -4.31 -8.64 15.16
N VAL A 3 -4.02 -7.54 15.86
CA VAL A 3 -3.41 -7.53 17.19
C VAL A 3 -4.34 -6.77 18.11
N THR A 4 -4.57 -7.29 19.31
CA THR A 4 -5.36 -6.63 20.35
C THR A 4 -4.45 -6.40 21.55
N ILE A 5 -4.32 -5.16 22.01
CA ILE A 5 -3.55 -4.79 23.21
C ILE A 5 -4.48 -3.98 24.11
N ASN A 6 -4.68 -4.42 25.35
CA ASN A 6 -5.50 -3.73 26.36
C ASN A 6 -6.92 -3.33 25.89
N GLY A 7 -7.54 -4.15 25.03
CA GLY A 7 -8.86 -3.86 24.45
C GLY A 7 -8.84 -3.00 23.17
N THR A 8 -7.71 -2.40 22.82
CA THR A 8 -7.51 -1.70 21.55
C THR A 8 -7.13 -2.69 20.46
N ILE A 9 -7.89 -2.69 19.36
CA ILE A 9 -7.64 -3.56 18.20
C ILE A 9 -6.85 -2.77 17.15
N ALA A 10 -5.65 -3.24 16.83
CA ALA A 10 -4.90 -2.81 15.66
C ALA A 10 -5.05 -3.88 14.56
N GLN A 11 -5.56 -3.47 13.40
CA GLN A 11 -5.70 -4.34 12.23
C GLN A 11 -4.69 -3.92 11.19
N PHE A 12 -3.74 -4.80 10.84
CA PHE A 12 -2.74 -4.57 9.81
C PHE A 12 -2.88 -5.66 8.74
N SER A 13 -3.41 -5.32 7.57
CA SER A 13 -3.21 -6.14 6.39
C SER A 13 -3.44 -5.31 5.15
N CYS A 14 -2.42 -5.15 4.35
CA CYS A 14 -2.54 -4.57 3.02
C CYS A 14 -1.49 -5.25 2.14
N LYS A 15 -1.70 -6.54 1.82
CA LYS A 15 -0.92 -7.18 0.77
C LYS A 15 -1.39 -6.58 -0.55
N LEU A 16 -0.55 -5.75 -1.15
CA LEU A 16 -0.77 -5.19 -2.46
C LEU A 16 0.12 -5.92 -3.46
N SER A 17 -0.46 -6.38 -4.57
CA SER A 17 0.28 -7.00 -5.67
C SER A 17 0.43 -5.97 -6.77
N VAL A 18 1.61 -5.90 -7.39
CA VAL A 18 1.90 -5.01 -8.51
C VAL A 18 2.75 -5.75 -9.53
N THR A 19 2.46 -5.53 -10.81
CA THR A 19 3.24 -6.07 -11.92
C THR A 19 4.68 -5.55 -11.87
N LYS A 20 5.66 -6.46 -11.85
CA LYS A 20 7.09 -6.11 -11.74
C LYS A 20 7.55 -5.13 -12.82
N ALA A 21 6.99 -5.20 -14.03
CA ALA A 21 7.35 -4.33 -15.15
C ALA A 21 7.05 -2.84 -14.88
N ILE A 22 6.01 -2.56 -14.08
CA ILE A 22 5.57 -1.19 -13.77
C ILE A 22 6.00 -0.74 -12.38
N TRP A 23 6.78 -1.53 -11.64
CA TRP A 23 7.26 -1.13 -10.33
C TRP A 23 8.58 -0.34 -10.43
N ASP A 24 8.62 0.84 -9.82
CA ASP A 24 9.86 1.56 -9.56
C ASP A 24 10.30 1.31 -8.11
N ALA A 25 11.31 0.44 -7.95
CA ALA A 25 11.85 0.08 -6.65
C ALA A 25 12.55 1.25 -5.94
N LYS A 26 13.10 2.21 -6.69
CA LYS A 26 13.79 3.37 -6.10
C LYS A 26 12.79 4.41 -5.61
N GLY A 27 11.75 4.66 -6.40
CA GLY A 27 10.64 5.55 -6.04
C GLY A 27 9.63 4.94 -5.07
N ASN A 28 9.65 3.61 -4.88
CA ASN A 28 8.66 2.85 -4.11
C ASN A 28 7.21 3.14 -4.58
N ARG A 29 7.02 3.18 -5.91
CA ARG A 29 5.77 3.53 -6.59
C ARG A 29 5.63 2.79 -7.91
N ALA A 30 4.41 2.65 -8.40
CA ALA A 30 4.16 2.19 -9.76
C ALA A 30 4.39 3.33 -10.77
N LYS A 31 5.14 3.06 -11.84
CA LYS A 31 5.40 3.97 -12.96
C LYS A 31 4.37 3.80 -14.08
N GLY A 32 4.18 4.85 -14.86
CA GLY A 32 3.22 4.89 -15.97
C GLY A 32 1.86 5.47 -15.57
N ARG A 33 0.86 5.32 -16.46
CA ARG A 33 -0.50 5.89 -16.31
C ARG A 33 -1.59 4.81 -16.45
N SER A 34 -1.23 3.53 -16.27
CA SER A 34 -2.20 2.45 -16.33
C SER A 34 -3.15 2.51 -15.13
N LYS A 35 -4.33 1.88 -15.27
CA LYS A 35 -5.29 1.75 -14.18
C LYS A 35 -4.65 1.09 -12.95
N GLU A 36 -3.90 0.01 -13.15
CA GLU A 36 -3.15 -0.68 -12.09
C GLU A 36 -2.16 0.27 -11.40
N ALA A 37 -1.38 1.05 -12.15
CA ALA A 37 -0.41 1.97 -11.56
C ALA A 37 -1.10 3.02 -10.67
N ASN A 38 -2.24 3.54 -11.10
CA ASN A 38 -3.02 4.51 -10.33
C ASN A 38 -3.61 3.88 -9.06
N GLU A 39 -4.21 2.68 -9.16
CA GLU A 39 -4.79 1.97 -8.01
C GLU A 39 -3.73 1.60 -6.97
N VAL A 40 -2.58 1.10 -7.42
CA VAL A 40 -1.46 0.75 -6.53
C VAL A 40 -0.93 1.99 -5.81
N ASN A 41 -0.70 3.08 -6.54
CA ASN A 41 -0.21 4.31 -5.96
C ASN A 41 -1.22 4.94 -4.97
N PHE A 42 -2.51 4.91 -5.31
CA PHE A 42 -3.56 5.38 -4.40
C PHE A 42 -3.61 4.58 -3.10
N ALA A 43 -3.51 3.24 -3.19
CA ALA A 43 -3.46 2.39 -2.01
C ALA A 43 -2.22 2.69 -1.14
N LEU A 44 -1.05 2.89 -1.76
CA LEU A 44 0.18 3.28 -1.06
C LEU A 44 0.05 4.63 -0.35
N ASP A 45 -0.61 5.60 -1.00
CA ASP A 45 -0.81 6.94 -0.42
C ASP A 45 -1.78 6.90 0.76
N ASN A 46 -2.85 6.10 0.68
CA ASN A 46 -3.77 5.87 1.80
C ASN A 46 -3.07 5.19 2.99
N ILE A 47 -2.22 4.19 2.74
CA ILE A 47 -1.44 3.54 3.80
C ILE A 47 -0.51 4.55 4.48
N LYS A 48 0.19 5.39 3.71
CA LYS A 48 1.06 6.45 4.25
C LYS A 48 0.29 7.45 5.10
N ALA A 49 -0.93 7.82 4.68
CA ALA A 49 -1.77 8.76 5.42
C ALA A 49 -2.27 8.20 6.76
N GLN A 50 -2.41 6.87 6.89
CA GLN A 50 -2.86 6.23 8.13
C GLN A 50 -1.74 5.99 9.15
N ILE A 51 -0.48 6.12 8.75
CA ILE A 51 0.70 5.94 9.61
C ILE A 51 1.43 7.25 9.95
N ALA A 52 1.02 8.36 9.34
CA ALA A 52 1.53 9.71 9.63
C ALA A 52 0.79 10.31 10.83
#